data_AF-D6BPQ8-F1
#
_entry.id   AF-D6BPQ8-F1
#
_cell.length_a   1.000
_cell.length_b   1.000
_cell.length_c   1.000
_cell.angle_alpha   90.00
_cell.angle_beta   90.00
_cell.angle_gamma   90.00
#
_symmetry.space_group_name_H-M   'P 1'
#
loop_
_entity.id
_entity.type
_entity.pdbx_description
1 polymer ?
#
loop_
_entity_poly.entity_id
_entity_poly.type
_entity_poly.pdbx_seq_one_letter_code
_entity_poly.pdbx_strand_id
1 'polypeptide(L)'
;CGYLLSTSLPLILILLYLSLINDSFLFSEWGYDSSVSLIVYYLLSFIFFTKVPLVPFHTWLPIVHAEAISIVSIFLSGYIMKLGLLGVYRCASFIFSSGFLWYLFLCCILSIFFLVTSCSELDGKRWLAFLSLAHIVVPFLGFYVSDWSNINFSFFYCLGHGLSAGIMFGLLWCFYDTSHTRNWILLKSSINGIGLMSIVVFSL
;
A
#
# COMPACT_ATOMS: atom_id res chain seq x y z
N CYS A 1 12.11 8.19 8.62
CA CYS A 1 11.64 7.13 9.55
C CYS A 1 10.74 7.60 10.70
N GLY A 2 10.64 8.89 11.03
CA GLY A 2 9.78 9.34 12.16
C GLY A 2 8.28 9.08 11.95
N TYR A 3 7.80 9.16 10.71
CA TYR A 3 6.38 9.05 10.40
C TYR A 3 5.75 7.70 10.82
N LEU A 4 6.33 6.58 10.39
CA LEU A 4 5.82 5.23 10.73
C LEU A 4 5.98 4.87 12.21
N LEU A 5 6.97 5.46 12.87
CA LEU A 5 7.28 5.24 14.29
C LEU A 5 6.30 6.02 15.18
N SER A 6 6.01 7.26 14.77
CA SER A 6 5.03 8.12 15.43
C SER A 6 3.61 7.53 15.40
N THR A 7 3.27 6.76 14.36
CA THR A 7 1.94 6.16 14.23
C THR A 7 1.87 4.75 14.82
N SER A 8 2.98 4.02 14.92
CA SER A 8 2.98 2.67 15.51
C SER A 8 2.80 2.65 17.03
N LEU A 9 3.32 3.64 17.75
CA LEU A 9 3.14 3.73 19.22
C LEU A 9 1.65 3.89 19.60
N PRO A 10 0.91 4.86 19.02
CA PRO A 10 -0.53 4.98 19.22
C PRO A 10 -1.31 3.74 18.77
N LEU A 11 -0.90 3.06 17.69
CA LEU A 11 -1.53 1.82 17.24
C LEU A 11 -1.54 0.76 18.34
N ILE A 12 -0.37 0.49 18.93
CA ILE A 12 -0.23 -0.52 19.99
C ILE A 12 -1.07 -0.14 21.21
N LEU A 13 -1.03 1.13 21.62
CA LEU A 13 -1.83 1.60 22.76
C LEU A 13 -3.34 1.40 22.54
N ILE A 14 -3.84 1.69 21.34
CA ILE A 14 -5.26 1.49 21.02
C ILE A 14 -5.62 0.01 20.97
N LEU A 15 -4.76 -0.83 20.39
CA LEU A 15 -5.01 -2.28 20.37
C LEU A 15 -5.01 -2.89 21.77
N LEU A 16 -4.12 -2.44 22.66
CA LEU A 16 -4.12 -2.84 24.07
C LEU A 16 -5.37 -2.35 24.78
N TYR A 17 -5.81 -1.12 24.53
CA TYR A 17 -7.05 -0.58 25.08
C TYR A 17 -8.28 -1.39 24.64
N LEU A 18 -8.39 -1.74 23.36
CA LEU A 18 -9.48 -2.59 22.85
C LEU A 18 -9.41 -4.01 23.41
N SER A 19 -8.22 -4.54 23.64
CA SER A 19 -8.02 -5.83 24.30
C SER A 19 -8.50 -5.82 25.75
N LEU A 20 -8.29 -4.72 26.48
CA LEU A 20 -8.74 -4.58 27.87
C LEU A 20 -10.26 -4.46 27.99
N ILE A 21 -10.93 -3.87 27.00
CA ILE A 21 -12.39 -3.72 27.02
C ILE A 21 -13.09 -5.03 26.65
N ASN A 22 -12.54 -5.77 25.70
CA ASN A 22 -13.10 -7.04 25.26
C ASN A 22 -12.62 -8.23 26.11
N ASP A 23 -11.78 -8.00 27.12
CA ASP A 23 -11.13 -9.02 27.98
C ASP A 23 -10.42 -10.15 27.20
N SER A 24 -10.03 -9.90 25.95
CA SER A 24 -9.40 -10.91 25.11
C SER A 24 -8.40 -10.33 24.11
N PHE A 25 -7.42 -11.14 23.74
CA PHE A 25 -6.44 -10.82 22.70
C PHE A 25 -6.88 -11.30 21.30
N LEU A 26 -8.01 -12.00 21.21
CA LEU A 26 -8.50 -12.59 19.97
C LEU A 26 -9.37 -11.59 19.22
N PHE A 27 -8.88 -11.10 18.08
CA PHE A 27 -9.61 -10.17 17.20
C PHE A 27 -11.01 -10.64 16.79
N SER A 28 -11.27 -11.95 16.79
CA SER A 28 -12.59 -12.52 16.46
C SER A 28 -13.66 -12.25 17.52
N GLU A 29 -13.25 -12.02 18.76
CA GLU A 29 -14.15 -11.80 19.90
C GLU A 29 -14.43 -10.31 20.13
N TRP A 30 -13.68 -9.43 19.44
CA TRP A 30 -13.84 -8.00 19.59
C TRP A 30 -15.11 -7.52 18.88
N GLY A 31 -16.08 -7.05 19.68
CA GLY A 31 -17.34 -6.51 19.20
C GLY A 31 -17.36 -5.00 19.11
N TYR A 32 -18.38 -4.44 18.44
CA TYR A 32 -18.75 -3.05 18.63
C TYR A 32 -19.41 -2.90 19.98
N ASP A 33 -18.62 -2.47 20.96
CA ASP A 33 -19.11 -2.29 22.31
C ASP A 33 -19.48 -0.82 22.53
N SER A 34 -20.69 -0.58 23.05
CA SER A 34 -21.23 0.78 23.25
C SER A 34 -20.43 1.63 24.24
N SER A 35 -19.53 0.98 25.00
CA SER A 35 -18.59 1.57 25.94
C SER A 35 -17.44 2.33 25.26
N VAL A 36 -17.12 1.99 24.00
CA VAL A 36 -15.99 2.58 23.27
C VAL A 36 -16.41 3.84 22.53
N SER A 37 -15.73 4.95 22.81
CA SER A 37 -15.99 6.20 22.08
C SER A 37 -15.67 6.06 20.59
N LEU A 38 -16.55 6.59 19.73
CA LEU A 38 -16.35 6.64 18.27
C LEU A 38 -15.00 7.25 17.86
N ILE A 39 -14.45 8.13 18.71
CA ILE A 39 -13.15 8.78 18.54
C ILE A 39 -12.01 7.74 18.42
N VAL A 40 -12.06 6.65 19.20
CA VAL A 40 -11.04 5.59 19.17
C VAL A 40 -11.05 4.87 17.82
N TYR A 41 -12.23 4.60 17.26
CA TYR A 41 -12.36 3.98 15.95
C TYR A 41 -11.86 4.89 14.82
N TYR A 42 -12.16 6.19 14.88
CA TYR A 42 -11.59 7.15 13.94
C TYR A 42 -10.07 7.23 14.05
N LEU A 43 -9.51 7.31 15.27
CA LEU A 43 -8.07 7.30 15.47
C LEU A 43 -7.42 6.03 14.92
N LEU A 44 -8.01 4.87 15.18
CA LEU A 44 -7.55 3.59 14.63
C LEU A 44 -7.53 3.63 13.09
N SER A 45 -8.59 4.13 12.46
CA SER A 45 -8.66 4.25 10.99
C SER A 45 -7.56 5.16 10.43
N PHE A 46 -7.34 6.34 11.02
CA PHE A 46 -6.30 7.29 10.58
C PHE A 46 -4.89 6.69 10.72
N ILE A 47 -4.64 5.95 11.81
CA ILE A 47 -3.36 5.28 12.01
C ILE A 47 -3.13 4.22 10.94
N PHE A 48 -4.15 3.44 10.58
CA PHE A 48 -4.04 2.46 9.49
C PHE A 48 -3.81 3.11 8.11
N PHE A 49 -4.35 4.31 7.85
CA PHE A 49 -4.07 5.06 6.61
C PHE A 49 -2.61 5.52 6.48
N THR A 50 -1.86 5.53 7.59
CA THR A 50 -0.42 5.79 7.52
C THR A 50 0.37 4.55 7.11
N LYS A 51 -0.14 3.35 7.42
CA LYS A 51 0.49 2.06 7.10
C LYS A 51 0.13 1.57 5.71
N VAL A 52 -1.15 1.68 5.34
CA VAL A 52 -1.63 1.55 3.98
C VAL A 52 -1.70 2.98 3.45
N PRO A 53 -0.76 3.42 2.60
CA PRO A 53 -0.53 4.84 2.24
C PRO A 53 -1.71 5.45 1.46
N LEU A 54 -2.83 5.62 2.15
CA LEU A 54 -4.05 6.22 1.66
C LEU A 54 -3.96 7.73 1.87
N VAL A 55 -4.83 8.47 1.20
CA VAL A 55 -4.84 9.92 1.26
C VAL A 55 -5.34 10.39 2.63
N PRO A 56 -4.68 11.36 3.29
CA PRO A 56 -3.61 12.24 2.81
C PRO A 56 -2.18 11.73 3.03
N PHE A 57 -2.00 10.57 3.66
CA PHE A 57 -0.73 10.05 4.14
C PHE A 57 0.02 9.17 3.14
N HIS A 58 -0.06 9.52 1.85
CA HIS A 58 0.55 8.76 0.75
C HIS A 58 1.96 9.25 0.37
N THR A 59 2.31 10.48 0.74
CA THR A 59 3.50 11.20 0.25
C THR A 59 4.82 10.55 0.64
N TRP A 60 4.87 9.82 1.76
CA TRP A 60 6.09 9.18 2.23
C TRP A 60 6.54 8.03 1.33
N LEU A 61 5.60 7.36 0.65
CA LEU A 61 5.90 6.12 -0.05
C LEU A 61 6.79 6.34 -1.29
N PRO A 62 6.50 7.29 -2.20
CA PRO A 62 7.38 7.57 -3.34
C PRO A 62 8.80 7.98 -2.91
N ILE A 63 8.92 8.74 -1.82
CA ILE A 63 10.19 9.23 -1.29
C ILE A 63 11.02 8.05 -0.75
N VAL A 64 10.41 7.20 0.07
CA VAL A 64 11.10 6.04 0.65
C VAL A 64 11.58 5.08 -0.44
N HIS A 65 10.77 4.81 -1.46
CA HIS A 65 11.20 3.95 -2.57
C HIS A 65 12.31 4.56 -3.42
N ALA A 66 12.34 5.88 -3.59
CA ALA A 66 13.39 6.56 -4.35
C ALA A 66 14.75 6.46 -3.68
N GLU A 67 14.80 6.61 -2.36
CA GLU A 67 16.03 6.64 -1.57
C GLU A 67 16.48 5.24 -1.13
N ALA A 68 15.56 4.30 -0.98
CA ALA A 68 15.89 2.95 -0.53
C ALA A 68 16.73 2.15 -1.53
N ILE A 69 17.58 1.28 -0.98
CA ILE A 69 18.27 0.22 -1.71
C ILE A 69 17.20 -0.67 -2.38
N SER A 70 17.46 -1.11 -3.60
CA SER A 70 16.44 -1.80 -4.42
C SER A 70 15.88 -3.05 -3.74
N ILE A 71 16.71 -3.82 -3.03
CA ILE A 71 16.27 -4.98 -2.25
C ILE A 71 15.24 -4.59 -1.17
N VAL A 72 15.44 -3.45 -0.50
CA VAL A 72 14.52 -2.94 0.53
C VAL A 72 13.20 -2.54 -0.12
N SER A 73 13.24 -1.91 -1.29
CA SER A 73 12.02 -1.59 -2.06
C SER A 73 11.23 -2.85 -2.44
N ILE A 74 11.89 -3.95 -2.82
CA ILE A 74 11.23 -5.23 -3.12
C ILE A 74 10.49 -5.78 -1.89
N PHE A 75 11.14 -5.83 -0.72
CA PHE A 75 10.50 -6.28 0.51
C PHE A 75 9.38 -5.33 0.96
N LEU A 76 9.60 -4.02 0.83
CA LEU A 76 8.62 -3.00 1.21
C LEU A 76 7.35 -3.12 0.38
N SER A 77 7.49 -3.21 -0.95
CA SER A 77 6.34 -3.31 -1.84
C SER A 77 5.71 -4.70 -1.84
N GLY A 78 6.50 -5.76 -1.79
CA GLY A 78 6.03 -7.14 -1.88
C GLY A 78 5.34 -7.60 -0.60
N TYR A 79 5.90 -7.26 0.55
CA TYR A 79 5.48 -7.84 1.83
C TYR A 79 4.92 -6.80 2.81
N ILE A 80 5.69 -5.76 3.14
CA ILE A 80 5.37 -4.84 4.25
C ILE A 80 4.04 -4.12 4.01
N MET A 81 3.81 -3.61 2.80
CA MET A 81 2.53 -2.96 2.47
C MET A 81 1.33 -3.91 2.55
N LYS A 82 1.53 -5.19 2.24
CA LYS A 82 0.47 -6.21 2.25
C LYS A 82 0.11 -6.63 3.67
N LEU A 83 1.10 -6.65 4.58
CA LEU A 83 0.82 -6.78 6.01
C LEU A 83 -0.03 -5.61 6.54
N GLY A 84 0.18 -4.40 6.05
CA GLY A 84 -0.66 -3.25 6.37
C GLY A 84 -2.12 -3.49 5.98
N LEU A 85 -2.36 -3.99 4.77
CA LEU A 85 -3.70 -4.35 4.27
C LEU A 85 -4.34 -5.49 5.08
N LEU A 86 -3.55 -6.48 5.51
CA LEU A 86 -4.02 -7.54 6.41
C LEU A 86 -4.47 -6.96 7.76
N GLY A 87 -3.72 -6.00 8.32
CA GLY A 87 -4.09 -5.31 9.55
C GLY A 87 -5.40 -4.52 9.42
N VAL A 88 -5.58 -3.83 8.30
CA VAL A 88 -6.85 -3.16 7.96
C VAL A 88 -7.99 -4.17 7.92
N TYR A 89 -7.81 -5.31 7.24
CA TYR A 89 -8.86 -6.32 7.15
C TYR A 89 -9.25 -6.87 8.53
N ARG A 90 -8.27 -7.13 9.42
CA ARG A 90 -8.55 -7.63 10.78
C ARG A 90 -9.29 -6.62 11.64
N CYS A 91 -9.06 -5.33 11.41
CA CYS A 91 -9.76 -4.24 12.08
C CYS A 91 -10.92 -3.65 11.25
N ALA A 92 -11.37 -4.36 10.20
CA ALA A 92 -12.30 -3.82 9.21
C ALA A 92 -13.63 -3.37 9.83
N SER A 93 -14.16 -4.16 10.78
CA SER A 93 -15.37 -3.80 11.55
C SER A 93 -15.23 -2.41 12.17
N PHE A 94 -14.11 -2.14 12.82
CA PHE A 94 -13.85 -0.86 13.51
C PHE A 94 -13.51 0.29 12.57
N ILE A 95 -12.96 0.01 11.39
CA ILE A 95 -12.53 1.04 10.43
C ILE A 95 -13.69 1.52 9.55
N PHE A 96 -14.52 0.59 9.08
CA PHE A 96 -15.56 0.87 8.09
C PHE A 96 -16.90 1.23 8.76
N SER A 97 -17.05 2.51 9.10
CA SER A 97 -18.33 3.07 9.57
C SER A 97 -19.25 3.49 8.40
N SER A 98 -20.52 3.78 8.69
CA SER A 98 -21.51 4.19 7.67
C SER A 98 -21.12 5.46 6.88
N GLY A 99 -20.32 6.35 7.47
CA GLY A 99 -19.84 7.58 6.81
C GLY A 99 -18.64 7.40 5.88
N PHE A 100 -18.10 6.18 5.76
CA PHE A 100 -16.80 5.95 5.12
C PHE A 100 -16.84 5.93 3.58
N LEU A 101 -18.04 5.85 3.00
CA LEU A 101 -18.25 5.75 1.55
C LEU A 101 -17.72 7.00 0.81
N TRP A 102 -17.91 8.19 1.37
CA TRP A 102 -17.37 9.44 0.81
C TRP A 102 -15.84 9.45 0.77
N TYR A 103 -15.20 8.93 1.81
CA TYR A 103 -13.75 8.83 1.87
C TYR A 103 -13.21 7.82 0.84
N LEU A 104 -13.89 6.67 0.67
CA LEU A 104 -13.53 5.70 -0.36
C LEU A 104 -13.63 6.28 -1.77
N PHE A 105 -14.71 7.03 -2.04
CA PHE A 105 -14.88 7.72 -3.33
C PHE A 105 -13.73 8.70 -3.62
N LEU A 106 -13.32 9.48 -2.61
CA LEU A 106 -12.16 10.37 -2.70
C LEU A 106 -10.87 9.59 -2.97
N CYS A 107 -10.65 8.46 -2.31
CA CYS A 107 -9.49 7.58 -2.57
C CYS A 107 -9.49 7.04 -4.01
N CYS A 108 -10.65 6.70 -4.58
CA CYS A 108 -10.74 6.25 -5.98
C CYS A 108 -10.37 7.36 -6.96
N ILE A 109 -10.87 8.58 -6.76
CA ILE A 109 -10.51 9.74 -7.61
C ILE A 109 -8.99 9.98 -7.55
N LEU A 110 -8.41 9.90 -6.35
CA LEU A 110 -6.98 10.14 -6.18
C LEU A 110 -6.12 8.98 -6.70
N SER A 111 -6.61 7.75 -6.70
CA SER A 111 -5.96 6.63 -7.39
C SER A 111 -5.77 6.92 -8.89
N ILE A 112 -6.80 7.46 -9.54
CA ILE A 112 -6.71 7.89 -10.95
C ILE A 112 -5.70 9.01 -11.11
N PHE A 113 -5.70 9.98 -10.18
CA PHE A 113 -4.70 11.04 -10.18
C PHE A 113 -3.27 10.49 -10.04
N PHE A 114 -3.04 9.50 -9.17
CA PHE A 114 -1.73 8.86 -9.02
C PHE A 114 -1.26 8.16 -10.31
N LEU A 115 -2.16 7.52 -11.05
CA LEU A 115 -1.85 6.96 -12.36
C LEU A 115 -1.39 8.06 -13.34
N VAL A 116 -2.11 9.18 -13.41
CA VAL A 116 -1.74 10.30 -14.28
C VAL A 116 -0.40 10.91 -13.86
N THR A 117 -0.17 11.12 -12.56
CA THR A 117 1.11 11.65 -12.07
C THR A 117 2.25 10.69 -12.35
N SER A 118 2.03 9.38 -12.27
CA SER A 118 3.07 8.39 -12.56
C SER A 118 3.61 8.55 -13.99
N CYS A 119 2.75 8.82 -14.97
CA CYS A 119 3.17 9.02 -16.37
C CYS A 119 4.15 10.20 -16.56
N SER A 120 4.13 11.18 -15.65
CA SER A 120 5.02 12.34 -15.70
C SER A 120 6.35 12.15 -14.95
N GLU A 121 6.47 11.06 -14.17
CA GLU A 121 7.65 10.80 -13.36
C GLU A 121 8.81 10.24 -14.18
N LEU A 122 9.99 10.84 -14.00
CA LEU A 122 11.20 10.45 -14.72
C LEU A 122 12.00 9.38 -13.99
N ASP A 123 11.86 9.26 -12.68
CA ASP A 123 12.58 8.28 -11.87
C ASP A 123 11.84 6.94 -11.84
N GLY A 124 12.44 5.86 -12.35
CA GLY A 124 11.77 4.55 -12.46
C GLY A 124 11.26 3.99 -11.11
N LYS A 125 11.99 4.22 -10.01
CA LYS A 125 11.55 3.82 -8.66
C LYS A 125 10.36 4.64 -8.17
N ARG A 126 10.30 5.94 -8.47
CA ARG A 126 9.18 6.81 -8.08
C ARG A 126 7.95 6.53 -8.94
N TRP A 127 8.15 6.33 -10.25
CA TRP A 127 7.12 5.89 -11.18
C TRP A 127 6.39 4.64 -10.64
N LEU A 128 7.14 3.59 -10.31
CA LEU A 128 6.57 2.34 -9.79
C LEU A 128 5.90 2.54 -8.42
N ALA A 129 6.45 3.42 -7.58
CA ALA A 129 5.85 3.75 -6.29
C ALA A 129 4.48 4.44 -6.44
N PHE A 130 4.32 5.40 -7.36
CA PHE A 130 3.02 6.02 -7.65
C PHE A 130 2.02 5.02 -8.25
N LEU A 131 2.48 4.14 -9.14
CA LEU A 131 1.64 3.05 -9.67
C LEU A 131 1.13 2.15 -8.53
N SER A 132 1.99 1.83 -7.56
CA SER A 132 1.61 1.01 -6.40
C SER A 132 0.58 1.70 -5.50
N LEU A 133 0.64 3.03 -5.34
CA LEU A 133 -0.37 3.80 -4.60
C LEU A 133 -1.75 3.66 -5.25
N ALA A 134 -1.82 3.74 -6.58
CA ALA A 134 -3.08 3.59 -7.31
C ALA A 134 -3.70 2.19 -7.10
N HIS A 135 -2.88 1.14 -7.19
CA HIS A 135 -3.34 -0.24 -7.06
C HIS A 135 -3.74 -0.63 -5.62
N ILE A 136 -3.16 -0.02 -4.59
CA ILE A 136 -3.48 -0.35 -3.18
C ILE A 136 -4.91 0.04 -2.79
N VAL A 137 -5.51 1.01 -3.48
CA VAL A 137 -6.91 1.41 -3.24
C VAL A 137 -7.89 0.30 -3.67
N VAL A 138 -7.54 -0.52 -4.66
CA VAL A 138 -8.39 -1.61 -5.18
C VAL A 138 -8.73 -2.65 -4.09
N PRO A 139 -7.76 -3.29 -3.41
CA PRO A 139 -8.08 -4.25 -2.37
C PRO A 139 -8.69 -3.60 -1.13
N PHE A 140 -8.35 -2.34 -0.85
CA PHE A 140 -8.95 -1.58 0.24
C PHE A 140 -10.45 -1.35 0.02
N LEU A 141 -10.85 -0.98 -1.20
CA LEU A 141 -12.27 -0.92 -1.59
C LEU A 141 -12.91 -2.31 -1.61
N GLY A 142 -12.16 -3.32 -2.05
CA GLY A 142 -12.54 -4.72 -1.94
C GLY A 142 -13.01 -5.07 -0.54
N PHE A 143 -12.20 -4.78 0.50
CA PHE A 143 -12.55 -5.09 1.89
C PHE A 143 -13.82 -4.39 2.40
N TYR A 144 -14.18 -3.24 1.85
CA TYR A 144 -15.42 -2.54 2.22
C TYR A 144 -16.67 -3.15 1.56
N VAL A 145 -16.54 -3.57 0.30
CA VAL A 145 -17.67 -4.04 -0.51
C VAL A 145 -17.90 -5.55 -0.38
N SER A 146 -16.82 -6.32 -0.18
CA SER A 146 -16.89 -7.77 -0.26
C SER A 146 -17.46 -8.40 1.02
N ASP A 147 -18.48 -9.24 0.84
CA ASP A 147 -18.92 -10.18 1.85
C ASP A 147 -17.86 -11.28 2.12
N TRP A 148 -18.09 -12.06 3.19
CA TRP A 148 -17.24 -13.17 3.61
C TRP A 148 -16.85 -14.14 2.49
N SER A 149 -17.73 -14.39 1.51
CA SER A 149 -17.46 -15.27 0.38
C SER A 149 -16.55 -14.65 -0.68
N ASN A 150 -16.59 -13.32 -0.84
CA ASN A 150 -15.93 -12.59 -1.92
C ASN A 150 -14.58 -11.99 -1.50
N ILE A 151 -14.27 -12.00 -0.19
CA ILE A 151 -13.04 -11.43 0.36
C ILE A 151 -11.77 -12.03 -0.27
N ASN A 152 -11.83 -13.30 -0.69
CA ASN A 152 -10.73 -14.02 -1.30
C ASN A 152 -10.22 -13.35 -2.59
N PHE A 153 -11.09 -12.67 -3.35
CA PHE A 153 -10.67 -11.94 -4.55
C PHE A 153 -9.76 -10.76 -4.22
N SER A 154 -10.03 -10.04 -3.12
CA SER A 154 -9.19 -8.93 -2.67
C SER A 154 -7.81 -9.42 -2.23
N PHE A 155 -7.75 -10.57 -1.54
CA PHE A 155 -6.48 -11.20 -1.17
C PHE A 155 -5.70 -11.70 -2.39
N PHE A 156 -6.38 -12.33 -3.34
CA PHE A 156 -5.75 -12.78 -4.58
C PHE A 156 -5.16 -11.61 -5.38
N TYR A 157 -5.88 -10.49 -5.45
CA TYR A 157 -5.37 -9.26 -6.03
C TYR A 157 -4.13 -8.73 -5.30
N CYS A 158 -4.16 -8.71 -3.96
CA CYS A 158 -3.00 -8.28 -3.14
C CYS A 158 -1.75 -9.12 -3.42
N LEU A 159 -1.93 -10.44 -3.55
CA LEU A 159 -0.85 -11.38 -3.89
C LEU A 159 -0.30 -11.11 -5.29
N GLY A 160 -1.16 -11.00 -6.30
CA GLY A 160 -0.75 -10.69 -7.68
C GLY A 160 -0.04 -9.35 -7.79
N HIS A 161 -0.56 -8.31 -7.14
CA HIS A 161 0.09 -7.00 -7.08
C HIS A 161 1.42 -7.02 -6.31
N GLY A 162 1.52 -7.82 -5.24
CA GLY A 162 2.77 -8.00 -4.49
C GLY A 162 3.87 -8.65 -5.31
N LEU A 163 3.55 -9.74 -6.01
CA LEU A 163 4.49 -10.45 -6.86
C LEU A 163 4.94 -9.59 -8.06
N SER A 164 3.99 -9.00 -8.79
CA SER A 164 4.30 -8.13 -9.93
C SER A 164 5.15 -6.92 -9.53
N ALA A 165 4.81 -6.22 -8.44
CA ALA A 165 5.60 -5.11 -7.94
C ALA A 165 7.02 -5.54 -7.53
N GLY A 166 7.15 -6.70 -6.86
CA GLY A 166 8.46 -7.24 -6.47
C GLY A 166 9.35 -7.55 -7.67
N ILE A 167 8.79 -8.20 -8.70
CA ILE A 167 9.49 -8.49 -9.96
C ILE A 167 9.92 -7.19 -10.65
N MET A 168 9.03 -6.19 -10.74
CA MET A 168 9.34 -4.91 -11.38
C MET A 168 10.45 -4.13 -10.65
N PHE A 169 10.45 -4.10 -9.31
CA PHE A 169 11.57 -3.51 -8.56
C PHE A 169 12.88 -4.29 -8.77
N GLY A 170 12.81 -5.62 -8.92
CA GLY A 170 13.96 -6.46 -9.29
C GLY A 170 14.51 -6.14 -10.69
N LEU A 171 13.63 -5.91 -11.66
CA LEU A 171 14.03 -5.51 -13.01
C LEU A 171 14.69 -4.12 -13.01
N LEU A 172 14.09 -3.14 -12.31
CA LEU A 172 14.69 -1.82 -12.14
C LEU A 172 16.07 -1.88 -11.48
N TRP A 173 16.29 -2.85 -10.60
CA TRP A 173 17.60 -3.07 -10.00
C TRP A 173 18.62 -3.56 -11.04
N CYS A 174 18.28 -4.55 -11.86
CA CYS A 174 19.15 -5.04 -12.94
C CYS A 174 19.53 -3.93 -13.94
N PHE A 175 18.59 -3.05 -14.30
CA PHE A 175 18.90 -1.90 -15.15
C PHE A 175 19.79 -0.87 -14.47
N TYR A 176 19.61 -0.67 -13.17
CA TYR A 176 20.45 0.25 -12.42
C TYR A 176 21.90 -0.26 -12.32
N ASP A 177 22.09 -1.57 -12.15
CA ASP A 177 23.44 -2.16 -12.06
C ASP A 177 24.21 -2.07 -13.38
N THR A 178 23.50 -2.08 -14.52
CA THR A 178 24.11 -1.97 -15.86
C THR A 178 24.28 -0.54 -16.34
N SER A 179 23.27 0.31 -16.15
CA SER A 179 23.27 1.69 -16.68
C SER A 179 23.77 2.74 -15.69
N HIS A 180 23.82 2.42 -14.39
CA HIS A 180 24.04 3.36 -13.28
C HIS A 180 23.13 4.60 -13.30
N THR A 181 22.00 4.53 -14.00
CA THR A 181 21.02 5.61 -14.08
C THR A 181 19.62 5.12 -13.69
N ARG A 182 18.82 6.02 -13.12
CA ARG A 182 17.42 5.75 -12.72
C ARG A 182 16.40 6.45 -13.60
N ASN A 183 16.88 7.30 -14.51
CA ASN A 183 16.05 8.12 -15.37
C ASN A 183 15.46 7.27 -16.51
N TRP A 184 14.14 7.22 -16.57
CA TRP A 184 13.37 6.46 -17.53
C TRP A 184 13.68 6.84 -18.98
N ILE A 185 13.97 8.11 -19.26
CA ILE A 185 14.29 8.58 -20.61
C ILE A 185 15.65 8.04 -21.06
N LEU A 186 16.65 8.04 -20.17
CA LEU A 186 17.97 7.51 -20.46
C LEU A 186 17.92 5.99 -20.63
N LEU A 187 17.17 5.30 -19.78
CA LEU A 187 16.90 3.87 -19.94
C LEU A 187 16.25 3.59 -21.30
N LYS A 188 15.19 4.32 -21.68
CA LYS A 188 14.55 4.20 -23.00
C LYS A 188 15.52 4.42 -24.17
N SER A 189 16.44 5.36 -24.05
CA SER A 189 17.45 5.61 -25.09
C SER A 189 18.50 4.48 -25.18
N SER A 190 18.90 3.89 -24.06
CA SER A 190 19.83 2.76 -24.00
C SER A 190 19.24 1.45 -24.52
N ILE A 191 17.90 1.32 -24.49
CA ILE A 191 17.15 0.13 -24.93
C ILE A 191 17.26 -0.10 -26.44
N ASN A 192 17.63 0.90 -27.23
CA ASN A 192 17.74 0.76 -28.69
C ASN A 192 18.97 -0.06 -29.15
N GLY A 193 19.77 -0.64 -28.22
CA GLY A 193 21.03 -1.32 -28.55
C GLY A 193 21.20 -2.78 -28.07
N ILE A 194 20.40 -3.31 -27.14
CA ILE A 194 20.66 -4.64 -26.53
C ILE A 194 19.40 -5.53 -26.49
N GLY A 195 19.50 -6.70 -27.12
CA GLY A 195 18.43 -7.70 -27.24
C GLY A 195 17.97 -8.37 -25.94
N LEU A 196 18.66 -8.17 -24.81
CA LEU A 196 18.23 -8.68 -23.49
C LEU A 196 16.96 -7.99 -22.96
N MET A 197 16.55 -6.86 -23.56
CA MET A 197 15.37 -6.08 -23.18
C MET A 197 14.09 -6.40 -23.96
N SER A 198 14.14 -7.20 -25.02
CA SER A 198 12.91 -7.65 -25.72
C SER A 198 12.05 -8.59 -24.85
N ILE A 199 12.68 -9.29 -23.90
CA ILE A 199 12.04 -10.25 -23.01
C ILE A 199 11.09 -9.57 -22.01
N VAL A 200 11.36 -8.33 -21.60
CA VAL A 200 10.51 -7.60 -20.63
C VAL A 200 9.35 -6.87 -21.32
N VAL A 201 9.54 -6.43 -22.58
CA VAL A 201 8.43 -5.87 -23.38
C VAL A 201 7.40 -6.96 -23.71
N PHE A 202 7.82 -8.23 -23.79
CA PHE A 202 6.92 -9.38 -23.96
C PHE A 202 6.26 -9.88 -22.66
N SER A 203 6.69 -9.41 -21.49
CA SER A 203 6.13 -9.83 -20.18
C SER A 203 5.14 -8.84 -19.57
N LEU A 204 4.80 -7.77 -20.29
CA LEU A 204 3.68 -6.85 -20.04
C LEU A 204 2.56 -7.17 -21.02
#